data_AF-A0A812SZQ0-F1
#
_entry.id   AF-A0A812SZQ0-F1
#
_cell.length_a   1.000
_cell.length_b   1.000
_cell.length_c   1.000
_cell.angle_alpha   90.00
_cell.angle_beta   90.00
_cell.angle_gamma   90.00
#
_symmetry.space_group_name_H-M   'P 1'
#
loop_
_entity.id
_entity.type
_entity.pdbx_description
1 polymer ?
#
loop_
_entity_poly.entity_id
_entity_poly.type
_entity_poly.pdbx_seq_one_letter_code
_entity_poly.pdbx_strand_id
1 'polypeptide(L)'
;MEPRGLHLHPGTGVISGTPVLAAEDRRYSIKARRHEAKTSSINYTVLACTISFMKVDDAQDDSQCEEVSMSINEDFATRVECVCEIGDMLPEPCRTRAYGDWMIWMVHRAWLDDPSLTELNFSNMHMPPPHVERRIAPKLMDAMARNTHLEKLTLSNSNLVKASGVQLAGALRSNSSLRTLNLESNWLDSNAVRELAVAVKESLNSKIECLRFSHQKQMGQFFGRPTEEAVGQMMQSNDTIVKLGFECDDAHWRNEIDRALLRNNDSWRRGLQQTSSEALPTAEEHSLGRIHLVHRPDASTSEVRSRFCTLCDYLDSNKKLPTTSQLQNSTRNSGQQISYAKAAPMIKELRSWMLDHALNKMVEVLDVFETPTSGILRQWSSSHDHWMVEIWVDDRRCTFRSSREPAMSVSDDWVSWLRAQHDPSMHIGLPESQAGA
;
A
#
# COMPACT_ATOMS: atom_id res chain seq x y z
N MET A 1 41.41 41.56 10.61
CA MET A 1 40.51 41.13 11.69
C MET A 1 39.87 39.85 11.25
N GLU A 2 39.82 38.84 12.11
CA GLU A 2 39.13 37.58 11.82
C GLU A 2 37.60 37.82 11.81
N PRO A 3 36.81 37.11 10.98
CA PRO A 3 35.36 37.18 11.05
C PRO A 3 34.88 36.75 12.45
N ARG A 4 33.95 37.52 13.06
CA ARG A 4 33.43 37.19 14.40
C ARG A 4 32.81 35.79 14.41
N GLY A 5 33.37 34.89 15.21
CA GLY A 5 32.95 33.49 15.32
C GLY A 5 33.88 32.47 14.65
N LEU A 6 34.89 32.92 13.90
CA LEU A 6 35.94 32.06 13.36
C LEU A 6 37.27 32.34 14.07
N HIS A 7 37.98 31.27 14.43
CA HIS A 7 39.25 31.31 15.14
C HIS A 7 40.33 30.58 14.33
N LEU A 8 41.48 31.22 14.13
CA LEU A 8 42.66 30.60 13.52
C LEU A 8 43.57 29.99 14.58
N HIS A 9 43.84 28.69 14.48
CA HIS A 9 44.77 28.02 15.38
C HIS A 9 46.23 28.32 14.97
N PRO A 10 47.03 29.02 15.80
CA PRO A 10 48.32 29.58 15.38
C PRO A 10 49.41 28.52 15.10
N GLY A 11 49.28 27.31 15.67
CA GLY A 11 50.24 26.21 15.47
C GLY A 11 49.92 25.26 14.32
N THR A 12 48.64 25.19 13.89
CA THR A 12 48.18 24.21 12.88
C THR A 12 47.63 24.87 11.62
N GLY A 13 47.33 26.17 11.66
CA GLY A 13 46.75 26.90 10.54
C GLY A 13 45.28 26.57 10.25
N VAL A 14 44.64 25.75 11.10
CA VAL A 14 43.23 25.37 10.95
C VAL A 14 42.34 26.53 11.39
N ILE A 15 41.38 26.90 10.54
CA ILE A 15 40.31 27.84 10.87
C ILE A 15 39.11 27.03 11.36
N SER A 16 38.59 27.33 12.54
CA SER A 16 37.48 26.62 13.17
C SER A 16 36.47 27.58 13.79
N GLY A 17 35.22 27.16 13.94
CA GLY A 17 34.12 27.96 14.52
C GLY A 17 32.95 28.17 13.55
N THR A 18 31.96 28.95 14.00
CA THR A 18 30.73 29.27 13.25
C THR A 18 30.55 30.79 13.23
N PRO A 19 30.44 31.44 12.06
CA PRO A 19 30.24 32.88 11.97
C PRO A 19 28.94 33.30 12.67
N VAL A 20 29.00 34.32 13.52
CA VAL A 20 27.86 34.73 14.37
C VAL A 20 27.07 35.91 13.77
N LEU A 21 27.59 36.56 12.74
CA LEU A 21 26.95 37.72 12.08
C LEU A 21 27.16 37.65 10.57
N ALA A 22 26.09 37.89 9.80
CA ALA A 22 26.17 38.11 8.36
C ALA A 22 26.99 39.38 8.09
N ALA A 23 28.00 39.29 7.22
CA ALA A 23 28.87 40.41 6.84
C ALA A 23 29.06 40.40 5.32
N GLU A 24 29.25 41.58 4.73
CA GLU A 24 29.51 41.75 3.29
C GLU A 24 30.73 40.94 2.81
N ASP A 25 30.73 40.60 1.52
CA ASP A 25 31.84 39.93 0.83
C ASP A 25 33.16 40.64 1.13
N ARG A 26 34.02 39.96 1.90
CA ARG A 26 35.32 40.49 2.27
C ARG A 26 36.40 39.48 1.99
N ARG A 27 37.45 39.96 1.31
CA ARG A 27 38.64 39.18 1.01
C ARG A 27 39.57 39.21 2.23
N TYR A 28 39.87 38.04 2.77
CA TYR A 28 40.81 37.90 3.87
C TYR A 28 42.12 37.31 3.33
N SER A 29 43.24 37.83 3.83
CA SER A 29 44.58 37.34 3.50
C SER A 29 45.25 36.88 4.77
N ILE A 30 45.51 35.59 4.89
CA ILE A 30 46.34 35.04 5.96
C ILE A 30 47.77 34.95 5.45
N LYS A 31 48.70 35.56 6.19
CA LYS A 31 50.12 35.53 5.91
C LYS A 31 50.80 34.64 6.96
N ALA A 32 51.40 33.54 6.51
CA ALA A 32 52.25 32.72 7.35
C ALA A 32 53.72 33.05 7.07
N ARG A 33 54.48 33.37 8.12
CA ARG A 33 55.94 33.61 8.03
C ARG A 33 56.66 32.52 8.82
N ARG A 34 57.49 31.73 8.14
CA ARG A 34 58.44 30.83 8.79
C ARG A 34 59.68 31.64 9.18
N HIS A 35 60.27 31.35 10.33
CA HIS A 35 61.31 32.16 11.00
C HIS A 35 62.50 32.56 10.11
N GLU A 36 62.80 31.83 9.02
CA GLU A 36 63.93 32.14 8.12
C GLU A 36 63.62 31.94 6.61
N ALA A 37 62.35 32.01 6.18
CA ALA A 37 62.02 31.86 4.75
C ALA A 37 60.82 32.70 4.27
N LYS A 38 60.71 32.82 2.94
CA LYS A 38 59.69 33.55 2.17
C LYS A 38 58.29 33.44 2.79
N THR A 39 57.64 34.59 2.95
CA THR A 39 56.26 34.68 3.44
C THR A 39 55.30 34.11 2.40
N SER A 40 54.48 33.14 2.79
CA SER A 40 53.44 32.56 1.95
C SER A 40 52.09 33.14 2.37
N SER A 41 51.35 33.70 1.40
CA SER A 41 50.01 34.25 1.63
C SER A 41 48.98 33.41 0.90
N ILE A 42 47.94 32.98 1.60
CA ILE A 42 46.75 32.37 1.00
C ILE A 42 45.60 33.37 1.16
N ASN A 43 44.95 33.66 0.04
CA ASN A 43 43.78 34.53 0.00
C ASN A 43 42.54 33.65 -0.06
N TYR A 44 41.57 33.93 0.80
CA TYR A 44 40.25 33.32 0.71
C TYR A 44 39.19 34.41 0.78
N THR A 45 38.08 34.17 0.10
CA THR A 45 36.93 35.07 0.08
C THR A 45 35.87 34.45 0.98
N VAL A 46 35.44 35.19 2.01
CA VAL A 46 34.25 34.82 2.75
C VAL A 46 33.08 35.46 2.02
N LEU A 47 32.26 34.64 1.38
CA LEU A 47 31.06 35.07 0.68
C LEU A 47 29.97 35.35 1.73
N ALA A 48 29.39 36.55 1.67
CA ALA A 48 28.10 36.83 2.27
C ALA A 48 27.09 35.86 1.66
N CYS A 49 26.25 35.25 2.49
CA CYS A 49 25.06 34.58 1.98
C CYS A 49 24.08 35.67 1.53
N THR A 50 24.26 36.17 0.33
CA THR A 50 23.26 36.98 -0.36
C THR A 50 22.19 36.03 -0.84
N ILE A 51 21.04 36.04 -0.17
CA ILE A 51 19.79 35.56 -0.76
C ILE A 51 19.48 36.54 -1.89
N SER A 52 19.98 36.26 -3.10
CA SER A 52 19.67 37.03 -4.28
C SER A 52 18.28 36.63 -4.77
N PHE A 53 17.27 37.42 -4.39
CA PHE A 53 16.03 37.49 -5.15
C PHE A 53 16.35 38.19 -6.47
N MET A 54 16.50 37.43 -7.56
CA MET A 54 16.55 38.04 -8.89
C MET A 54 15.13 38.47 -9.28
N LYS A 55 14.97 39.79 -9.41
CA LYS A 55 13.89 40.40 -10.19
C LYS A 55 14.12 39.99 -11.65
N VAL A 56 13.16 39.28 -12.23
CA VAL A 56 13.16 38.93 -13.65
C VAL A 56 12.81 40.19 -14.42
N ASP A 57 13.79 40.78 -15.09
CA ASP A 57 13.58 41.61 -16.27
C ASP A 57 13.90 40.73 -17.50
N ASP A 58 12.97 40.74 -18.46
CA ASP A 58 12.94 39.93 -19.66
C ASP A 58 14.23 40.00 -20.50
N ALA A 59 14.77 38.84 -20.90
CA ALA A 59 15.05 38.47 -22.29
C ALA A 59 15.94 37.21 -22.42
N GLN A 60 15.35 36.18 -23.05
CA GLN A 60 15.94 35.18 -23.95
C GLN A 60 17.12 34.28 -23.52
N ASP A 61 16.75 32.99 -23.45
CA ASP A 61 17.45 31.82 -24.01
C ASP A 61 18.70 31.31 -23.28
N ASP A 62 18.51 30.34 -22.38
CA ASP A 62 19.22 29.06 -22.47
C ASP A 62 18.61 27.97 -21.55
N SER A 63 18.21 26.88 -22.20
CA SER A 63 17.75 25.55 -21.74
C SER A 63 17.92 25.12 -20.26
N GLN A 64 16.82 25.31 -19.50
CA GLN A 64 16.12 24.36 -18.61
C GLN A 64 16.89 23.58 -17.52
N CYS A 65 17.19 24.28 -16.42
CA CYS A 65 16.92 23.81 -15.07
C CYS A 65 15.98 24.83 -14.42
N GLU A 66 14.66 24.64 -14.53
CA GLU A 66 13.70 25.43 -13.75
C GLU A 66 13.86 25.04 -12.27
N GLU A 67 14.59 25.86 -11.50
CA GLU A 67 14.59 25.80 -10.04
C GLU A 67 13.18 26.12 -9.55
N VAL A 68 12.41 25.07 -9.28
CA VAL A 68 11.14 25.17 -8.56
C VAL A 68 11.45 25.67 -7.16
N SER A 69 11.27 26.96 -6.91
CA SER A 69 11.41 27.52 -5.57
C SER A 69 10.36 26.87 -4.65
N MET A 70 10.79 25.90 -3.85
CA MET A 70 9.97 25.36 -2.78
C MET A 70 9.81 26.42 -1.71
N SER A 71 8.59 26.90 -1.47
CA SER A 71 8.28 27.71 -0.29
C SER A 71 8.09 26.78 0.91
N ILE A 72 9.01 26.83 1.86
CA ILE A 72 8.85 26.25 3.21
C ILE A 72 8.53 27.40 4.16
N ASN A 73 7.46 27.26 4.93
CA ASN A 73 7.12 28.19 5.99
C ASN A 73 7.92 27.83 7.25
N GLU A 74 8.94 28.63 7.57
CA GLU A 74 9.81 28.39 8.73
C GLU A 74 9.07 28.36 10.07
N ASP A 75 8.04 29.18 10.26
CA ASP A 75 7.24 29.17 11.49
C ASP A 75 6.47 27.85 11.63
N PHE A 76 5.89 27.36 10.52
CA PHE A 76 5.22 26.06 10.51
C PHE A 76 6.21 24.93 10.76
N ALA A 77 7.34 24.92 10.05
CA ALA A 77 8.35 23.88 10.16
C ALA A 77 8.95 23.80 11.57
N THR A 78 9.20 24.94 12.21
CA THR A 78 9.68 25.01 13.60
C THR A 78 8.64 24.46 14.57
N ARG A 79 7.36 24.82 14.39
CA ARG A 79 6.27 24.29 15.23
C ARG A 79 6.11 22.79 15.09
N VAL A 80 6.19 22.25 13.86
CA VAL A 80 6.19 20.81 13.63
C VAL A 80 7.36 20.16 14.35
N GLU A 81 8.56 20.73 14.26
CA GLU A 81 9.74 20.16 14.90
C GLU A 81 9.68 20.12 16.43
N CYS A 82 8.95 21.03 17.07
CA CYS A 82 8.72 21.02 18.52
C CYS A 82 7.72 19.95 18.99
N VAL A 83 6.97 19.31 18.09
CA VAL A 83 6.04 18.23 18.48
C VAL A 83 6.84 17.00 18.90
N CYS A 84 6.48 16.42 20.05
CA CYS A 84 7.14 15.22 20.59
C CYS A 84 6.20 14.00 20.66
N GLU A 85 4.89 14.22 20.53
CA GLU A 85 3.87 13.17 20.59
C GLU A 85 2.91 13.29 19.41
N ILE A 86 2.46 12.16 18.87
CA ILE A 86 1.59 12.15 17.69
C ILE A 86 0.21 12.79 17.96
N GLY A 87 -0.27 12.75 19.21
CA GLY A 87 -1.53 13.39 19.61
C GLY A 87 -1.54 14.91 19.48
N ASP A 88 -0.36 15.53 19.57
CA ASP A 88 -0.16 16.98 19.46
C ASP A 88 0.18 17.44 18.03
N MET A 89 0.09 16.52 17.07
CA MET A 89 0.45 16.81 15.69
C MET A 89 -0.46 17.91 15.11
N LEU A 90 0.17 18.88 14.44
CA LEU A 90 -0.56 19.94 13.75
C LEU A 90 -1.46 19.36 12.64
N PRO A 91 -2.56 20.04 12.27
CA PRO A 91 -3.39 19.66 11.14
C PRO A 91 -2.57 19.49 9.84
N GLU A 92 -2.98 18.55 8.98
CA GLU A 92 -2.30 18.33 7.69
C GLU A 92 -2.28 19.63 6.89
N PRO A 93 -1.10 20.13 6.48
CA PRO A 93 -0.99 21.33 5.66
C PRO A 93 -1.49 21.06 4.23
N CYS A 94 -2.02 22.09 3.58
CA CYS A 94 -2.47 21.99 2.19
C CYS A 94 -1.33 21.53 1.26
N ARG A 95 -1.64 20.61 0.34
CA ARG A 95 -0.73 20.20 -0.74
C ARG A 95 -0.69 21.27 -1.84
N THR A 96 -0.14 22.44 -1.54
CA THR A 96 0.11 23.50 -2.53
C THR A 96 1.36 23.21 -3.35
N ARG A 97 1.54 23.93 -4.47
CA ARG A 97 2.57 23.71 -5.52
C ARG A 97 4.01 23.56 -4.99
N ALA A 98 4.31 24.08 -3.80
CA ALA A 98 5.51 23.78 -3.04
C ALA A 98 5.17 22.82 -1.90
N TYR A 99 5.41 21.53 -2.08
CA TYR A 99 5.08 20.49 -1.10
C TYR A 99 5.95 20.51 0.16
N GLY A 100 6.73 21.57 0.41
CA GLY A 100 7.74 21.63 1.48
C GLY A 100 7.17 21.43 2.88
N ASP A 101 6.15 22.21 3.23
CA ASP A 101 5.48 22.10 4.55
C ASP A 101 4.87 20.71 4.75
N TRP A 102 4.22 20.18 3.70
CA TRP A 102 3.64 18.84 3.73
C TRP A 102 4.70 17.74 3.88
N MET A 103 5.85 17.87 3.23
CA MET A 103 6.96 16.93 3.38
C MET A 103 7.52 16.94 4.80
N ILE A 104 7.73 18.13 5.38
CA ILE A 104 8.18 18.26 6.79
C ILE A 104 7.17 17.60 7.73
N TRP A 105 5.87 17.86 7.53
CA TRP A 105 4.80 17.25 8.32
C TRP A 105 4.80 15.72 8.22
N MET A 106 4.89 15.17 7.00
CA MET A 106 4.94 13.72 6.76
C MET A 106 6.19 13.06 7.36
N VAL A 107 7.37 13.66 7.16
CA VAL A 107 8.63 13.16 7.72
C VAL A 107 8.58 13.20 9.24
N HIS A 108 7.98 14.23 9.84
CA HIS A 108 7.87 14.32 11.27
C HIS A 108 6.91 13.27 11.86
N ARG A 109 5.80 12.94 11.18
CA ARG A 109 4.95 11.80 11.57
C ARG A 109 5.71 10.48 11.54
N ALA A 110 6.51 10.25 10.50
CA ALA A 110 7.37 9.07 10.42
C ALA A 110 8.41 9.04 11.55
N TRP A 111 8.97 10.21 11.91
CA TRP A 111 9.90 10.38 13.03
C TRP A 111 9.27 10.07 14.38
N LEU A 112 8.01 10.47 14.59
CA LEU A 112 7.23 10.18 15.80
C LEU A 112 6.66 8.75 15.85
N ASP A 113 6.96 7.92 14.85
CA ASP A 113 6.47 6.55 14.73
C ASP A 113 4.94 6.45 14.78
N ASP A 114 4.26 7.29 13.98
CA ASP A 114 2.80 7.31 13.90
C ASP A 114 2.22 5.93 13.47
N PRO A 115 1.39 5.28 14.30
CA PRO A 115 0.82 3.96 13.99
C PRO A 115 -0.14 3.96 12.81
N SER A 116 -0.68 5.13 12.42
CA SER A 116 -1.54 5.27 11.24
C SER A 116 -0.77 5.46 9.94
N LEU A 117 0.55 5.73 10.01
CA LEU A 117 1.39 6.00 8.85
C LEU A 117 2.07 4.70 8.36
N THR A 118 1.36 3.95 7.52
CA THR A 118 1.87 2.71 6.93
C THR A 118 2.55 2.90 5.57
N GLU A 119 2.21 3.98 4.84
CA GLU A 119 2.78 4.32 3.54
C GLU A 119 3.22 5.79 3.47
N LEU A 120 4.47 6.01 3.01
CA LEU A 120 5.03 7.31 2.71
C LEU A 120 5.51 7.31 1.26
N ASN A 121 4.94 8.21 0.46
CA ASN A 121 5.21 8.28 -0.97
C ASN A 121 5.53 9.72 -1.37
N PHE A 122 6.80 9.95 -1.75
CA PHE A 122 7.31 11.21 -2.29
C PHE A 122 7.65 11.11 -3.78
N SER A 123 7.06 10.16 -4.50
CA SER A 123 7.37 9.95 -5.92
C SER A 123 7.17 11.22 -6.74
N ASN A 124 8.17 11.60 -7.54
CA ASN A 124 8.20 12.84 -8.33
C ASN A 124 8.12 14.14 -7.50
N MET A 125 8.37 14.07 -6.20
CA MET A 125 8.48 15.22 -5.32
C MET A 125 9.95 15.46 -4.99
N HIS A 126 10.50 16.57 -5.47
CA HIS A 126 11.91 16.88 -5.31
C HIS A 126 12.23 17.25 -3.86
N MET A 127 12.90 16.36 -3.11
CA MET A 127 13.39 16.70 -1.78
C MET A 127 14.48 17.78 -1.89
N PRO A 128 14.44 18.84 -1.06
CA PRO A 128 15.52 19.80 -1.00
C PRO A 128 16.83 19.13 -0.57
N PRO A 129 17.99 19.66 -1.01
CA PRO A 129 19.27 19.10 -0.63
C PRO A 129 19.45 19.03 0.89
N PRO A 130 20.10 17.99 1.44
CA PRO A 130 20.28 17.79 2.89
C PRO A 130 20.92 18.95 3.66
N HIS A 131 21.73 19.78 2.98
CA HIS A 131 22.39 20.94 3.60
C HIS A 131 21.50 22.18 3.64
N VAL A 132 20.46 22.23 2.81
CA VAL A 132 19.46 23.31 2.77
C VAL A 132 18.36 23.03 3.79
N GLU A 133 17.86 21.78 3.81
CA GLU A 133 16.74 21.41 4.67
C GLU A 133 16.98 20.04 5.31
N ARG A 134 17.29 20.06 6.60
CA ARG A 134 17.60 18.85 7.39
C ARG A 134 16.35 18.13 7.87
N ARG A 135 15.20 18.81 7.95
CA ARG A 135 13.93 18.28 8.47
C ARG A 135 13.23 17.33 7.50
N ILE A 136 13.74 17.18 6.28
CA ILE A 136 13.19 16.27 5.26
C ILE A 136 14.08 15.03 5.09
N ALA A 137 15.05 15.02 4.17
CA ALA A 137 15.74 13.78 3.81
C ALA A 137 16.56 13.20 4.98
N PRO A 138 17.45 13.95 5.68
CA PRO A 138 18.20 13.42 6.82
C PRO A 138 17.30 12.89 7.94
N LYS A 139 16.32 13.71 8.36
CA LYS A 139 15.37 13.32 9.40
C LYS A 139 14.54 12.09 9.02
N LEU A 140 14.18 11.94 7.74
CA LEU A 140 13.50 10.75 7.25
C LEU A 140 14.40 9.51 7.37
N MET A 141 15.68 9.59 7.01
CA MET A 141 16.60 8.45 7.14
C MET A 141 16.75 8.04 8.61
N ASP A 142 16.91 9.01 9.50
CA ASP A 142 17.01 8.74 10.94
C ASP A 142 15.71 8.16 11.51
N ALA A 143 14.55 8.61 11.01
CA ALA A 143 13.25 8.05 11.37
C ALA A 143 13.15 6.56 11.03
N MET A 144 13.66 6.15 9.86
CA MET A 144 13.60 4.75 9.41
C MET A 144 14.33 3.78 10.34
N ALA A 145 15.32 4.24 11.10
CA ALA A 145 16.10 3.37 11.99
C ALA A 145 15.27 2.82 13.16
N ARG A 146 14.24 3.57 13.59
CA ARG A 146 13.43 3.28 14.78
C ARG A 146 11.94 3.09 14.50
N ASN A 147 11.49 3.43 13.29
CA ASN A 147 10.10 3.34 12.91
C ASN A 147 9.64 1.87 12.87
N THR A 148 8.49 1.57 13.46
CA THR A 148 7.94 0.22 13.61
C THR A 148 6.66 0.00 12.81
N HIS A 149 6.07 1.06 12.24
CA HIS A 149 4.76 1.03 11.58
C HIS A 149 4.80 1.22 10.06
N LEU A 150 5.79 1.93 9.53
CA LEU A 150 5.90 2.22 8.11
C LEU A 150 6.32 0.95 7.35
N GLU A 151 5.44 0.51 6.46
CA GLU A 151 5.65 -0.70 5.64
C GLU A 151 6.10 -0.36 4.23
N LYS A 152 5.75 0.82 3.71
CA LYS A 152 6.03 1.22 2.32
C LYS A 152 6.63 2.61 2.24
N LEU A 153 7.87 2.67 1.75
CA LEU A 153 8.60 3.91 1.47
C LEU A 153 8.89 4.01 -0.02
N THR A 154 8.28 4.99 -0.68
CA THR A 154 8.46 5.24 -2.12
C THR A 154 9.06 6.63 -2.33
N LEU A 155 10.30 6.67 -2.79
CA LEU A 155 11.08 7.89 -3.05
C LEU A 155 11.51 7.96 -4.52
N SER A 156 10.71 7.44 -5.45
CA SER A 156 11.07 7.40 -6.87
C SER A 156 11.17 8.80 -7.46
N ASN A 157 12.30 9.13 -8.10
CA ASN A 157 12.54 10.46 -8.65
C ASN A 157 12.33 11.60 -7.61
N SER A 158 12.80 11.40 -6.39
CA SER A 158 12.57 12.33 -5.26
C SER A 158 13.81 13.11 -4.83
N ASN A 159 14.86 13.13 -5.66
CA ASN A 159 16.14 13.79 -5.36
C ASN A 159 16.91 13.20 -4.17
N LEU A 160 16.79 11.89 -3.92
CA LEU A 160 17.62 11.23 -2.92
C LEU A 160 19.07 11.18 -3.40
N VAL A 161 19.98 11.79 -2.62
CA VAL A 161 21.40 11.88 -2.96
C VAL A 161 22.23 10.80 -2.26
N LYS A 162 23.42 10.49 -2.81
CA LYS A 162 24.36 9.48 -2.28
C LYS A 162 24.57 9.51 -0.77
N ALA A 163 24.68 10.69 -0.15
CA ALA A 163 24.88 10.82 1.30
C ALA A 163 23.68 10.31 2.10
N SER A 164 22.46 10.65 1.66
CA SER A 164 21.22 10.15 2.26
C SER A 164 21.01 8.66 1.98
N GLY A 165 21.47 8.15 0.83
CA GLY A 165 21.46 6.70 0.55
C GLY A 165 22.31 5.89 1.53
N VAL A 166 23.49 6.39 1.90
CA VAL A 166 24.34 5.75 2.92
C VAL A 166 23.71 5.85 4.31
N GLN A 167 23.06 6.97 4.64
CA GLN A 167 22.31 7.11 5.90
C GLN A 167 21.14 6.12 5.97
N LEU A 168 20.39 5.96 4.87
CA LEU A 168 19.32 4.97 4.75
C LEU A 168 19.84 3.56 4.99
N ALA A 169 20.98 3.21 4.39
CA ALA A 169 21.62 1.92 4.62
C ALA A 169 21.90 1.69 6.12
N GLY A 170 22.39 2.70 6.83
CA GLY A 170 22.54 2.64 8.29
C GLY A 170 21.22 2.32 9.02
N ALA A 171 20.14 3.00 8.64
CA ALA A 171 18.82 2.81 9.22
C ALA A 171 18.20 1.43 8.95
N LEU A 172 18.42 0.86 7.75
CA LEU A 172 17.87 -0.45 7.38
C LEU A 172 18.46 -1.62 8.20
N ARG A 173 19.61 -1.41 8.86
CA ARG A 173 20.23 -2.43 9.73
C ARG A 173 19.37 -2.73 10.97
N SER A 174 18.60 -1.76 11.44
CA SER A 174 17.73 -1.90 12.63
C SER A 174 16.23 -1.90 12.28
N ASN A 175 15.84 -1.49 11.08
CA ASN A 175 14.45 -1.48 10.68
C ASN A 175 13.89 -2.91 10.53
N SER A 176 12.69 -3.13 11.06
CA SER A 176 11.97 -4.41 11.02
C SER A 176 10.51 -4.31 10.57
N SER A 177 10.10 -3.15 10.03
CA SER A 177 8.74 -2.87 9.59
C SER A 177 8.61 -2.78 8.08
N LEU A 178 9.65 -2.29 7.41
CA LEU A 178 9.59 -1.94 5.99
C LEU A 178 9.52 -3.19 5.12
N ARG A 179 8.50 -3.25 4.26
CA ARG A 179 8.29 -4.31 3.27
C ARG A 179 8.60 -3.85 1.86
N THR A 180 8.30 -2.60 1.53
CA THR A 180 8.53 -2.03 0.19
C THR A 180 9.42 -0.79 0.28
N LEU A 181 10.54 -0.82 -0.42
CA LEU A 181 11.46 0.30 -0.59
C LEU A 181 11.70 0.55 -2.07
N ASN A 182 11.23 1.70 -2.57
CA ASN A 182 11.49 2.14 -3.94
C ASN A 182 12.32 3.43 -3.97
N LEU A 183 13.53 3.34 -4.54
CA LEU A 183 14.52 4.40 -4.70
C LEU A 183 14.89 4.63 -6.18
N GLU A 184 14.07 4.17 -7.13
CA GLU A 184 14.33 4.32 -8.58
C GLU A 184 14.50 5.81 -8.98
N SER A 185 15.30 6.06 -10.02
CA SER A 185 15.43 7.39 -10.62
C SER A 185 15.94 8.50 -9.70
N ASN A 186 16.83 8.18 -8.76
CA ASN A 186 17.48 9.13 -7.84
C ASN A 186 18.94 9.41 -8.20
N TRP A 187 19.71 9.98 -7.26
CA TRP A 187 21.12 10.33 -7.41
C TRP A 187 22.01 9.45 -6.52
N LEU A 188 21.67 8.17 -6.38
CA LEU A 188 22.50 7.20 -5.66
C LEU A 188 23.67 6.73 -6.53
N ASP A 189 24.84 6.61 -5.93
CA ASP A 189 26.03 6.04 -6.58
C ASP A 189 26.23 4.57 -6.22
N SER A 190 27.18 3.92 -6.89
CA SER A 190 27.58 2.53 -6.62
C SER A 190 27.88 2.28 -5.15
N ASN A 191 28.47 3.26 -4.45
CA ASN A 191 28.77 3.13 -3.03
C ASN A 191 27.48 3.08 -2.20
N ALA A 192 26.56 4.02 -2.39
CA ALA A 192 25.30 4.04 -1.67
C ALA A 192 24.47 2.77 -1.90
N VAL A 193 24.38 2.29 -3.15
CA VAL A 193 23.66 1.05 -3.47
C VAL A 193 24.33 -0.18 -2.85
N ARG A 194 25.67 -0.24 -2.86
CA ARG A 194 26.41 -1.32 -2.21
C ARG A 194 26.16 -1.34 -0.70
N GLU A 195 26.20 -0.18 -0.04
CA GLU A 195 25.90 -0.08 1.39
C GLU A 195 24.46 -0.50 1.71
N LEU A 196 23.49 -0.14 0.86
CA LEU A 196 22.10 -0.60 1.00
C LEU A 196 22.02 -2.14 0.93
N ALA A 197 22.70 -2.76 -0.03
CA ALA A 197 22.71 -4.21 -0.19
C ALA A 197 23.35 -4.92 1.02
N VAL A 198 24.48 -4.40 1.51
CA VAL A 198 25.16 -4.91 2.70
C VAL A 198 24.28 -4.76 3.94
N ALA A 199 23.63 -3.62 4.12
CA ALA A 199 22.73 -3.38 5.26
C ALA A 199 21.56 -4.36 5.30
N VAL A 200 20.93 -4.62 4.15
CA VAL A 200 19.83 -5.58 4.04
C VAL A 200 20.32 -7.02 4.26
N LYS A 201 21.52 -7.35 3.79
CA LYS A 201 22.17 -8.65 4.02
C LYS A 201 22.44 -8.91 5.51
N GLU A 202 22.90 -7.91 6.24
CA GLU A 202 23.27 -8.02 7.66
C GLU A 202 22.07 -7.87 8.62
N SER A 203 20.94 -7.36 8.13
CA SER A 203 19.73 -7.21 8.93
C SER A 203 19.03 -8.54 9.14
N LEU A 204 19.06 -9.05 10.37
CA LEU A 204 18.43 -10.31 10.77
C LEU A 204 16.89 -10.26 10.75
N ASN A 205 16.32 -9.06 10.91
CA ASN A 205 14.88 -8.85 11.04
C ASN A 205 14.27 -8.08 9.86
N SER A 206 15.02 -7.94 8.76
CA SER A 206 14.53 -7.28 7.56
C SER A 206 13.29 -7.99 7.03
N LYS A 207 12.22 -7.22 6.80
CA LYS A 207 10.97 -7.71 6.19
C LYS A 207 10.81 -7.24 4.75
N ILE A 208 11.88 -6.76 4.13
CA ILE A 208 11.79 -6.19 2.79
C ILE A 208 11.46 -7.30 1.79
N GLU A 209 10.35 -7.12 1.09
CA GLU A 209 9.81 -7.99 0.04
C GLU A 209 10.02 -7.38 -1.35
N CYS A 210 9.97 -6.04 -1.45
CA CYS A 210 10.21 -5.30 -2.67
C CYS A 210 11.29 -4.24 -2.46
N LEU A 211 12.39 -4.37 -3.19
CA LEU A 211 13.51 -3.45 -3.13
C LEU A 211 13.86 -2.97 -4.54
N ARG A 212 13.86 -1.67 -4.79
CA ARG A 212 14.11 -1.10 -6.12
C ARG A 212 15.06 0.08 -6.04
N PHE A 213 16.10 0.08 -6.87
CA PHE A 213 17.06 1.18 -6.96
C PHE A 213 17.64 1.34 -8.38
N SER A 214 16.96 0.83 -9.41
CA SER A 214 17.33 1.01 -10.83
C SER A 214 17.28 2.46 -11.31
N HIS A 215 17.88 2.71 -12.48
CA HIS A 215 17.79 3.96 -13.24
C HIS A 215 18.30 5.22 -12.51
N GLN A 216 19.39 5.12 -11.74
CA GLN A 216 19.97 6.29 -11.06
C GLN A 216 20.56 7.29 -12.06
N LYS A 217 20.33 8.59 -11.85
CA LYS A 217 20.58 9.68 -12.83
C LYS A 217 22.06 9.90 -13.20
N GLN A 218 22.98 9.56 -12.30
CA GLN A 218 24.43 9.72 -12.51
C GLN A 218 25.15 8.39 -12.74
N MET A 219 24.40 7.30 -12.80
CA MET A 219 24.95 5.98 -13.07
C MET A 219 24.57 5.58 -14.49
N GLY A 220 25.43 4.79 -15.12
CA GLY A 220 25.04 4.07 -16.34
C GLY A 220 23.99 3.02 -16.02
N GLN A 221 23.78 2.11 -16.97
CA GLN A 221 22.89 0.97 -16.77
C GLN A 221 23.31 0.10 -15.58
N PHE A 222 24.62 -0.01 -15.32
CA PHE A 222 25.21 -0.89 -14.31
C PHE A 222 26.00 -0.12 -13.26
N PHE A 223 26.03 -0.65 -12.04
CA PHE A 223 26.73 -0.06 -10.89
C PHE A 223 28.17 -0.58 -10.70
N GLY A 224 28.62 -1.48 -11.58
CA GLY A 224 29.93 -2.11 -11.54
C GLY A 224 30.00 -3.34 -10.63
N ARG A 225 30.99 -4.19 -10.89
CA ARG A 225 31.16 -5.52 -10.26
C ARG A 225 31.09 -5.54 -8.73
N PRO A 226 31.72 -4.61 -7.97
CA PRO A 226 31.65 -4.65 -6.51
C PRO A 226 30.22 -4.45 -5.96
N THR A 227 29.41 -3.67 -6.67
CA THR A 227 28.01 -3.44 -6.30
C THR A 227 27.15 -4.66 -6.65
N GLU A 228 27.37 -5.22 -7.85
CA GLU A 228 26.70 -6.46 -8.30
C GLU A 228 26.99 -7.64 -7.36
N GLU A 229 28.24 -7.79 -6.93
CA GLU A 229 28.63 -8.78 -5.94
C GLU A 229 27.89 -8.59 -4.61
N ALA A 230 27.81 -7.36 -4.10
CA ALA A 230 27.10 -7.10 -2.85
C ALA A 230 25.59 -7.41 -2.96
N VAL A 231 24.95 -7.05 -4.08
CA VAL A 231 23.54 -7.35 -4.34
C VAL A 231 23.33 -8.87 -4.50
N GLY A 232 24.22 -9.55 -5.22
CA GLY A 232 24.19 -11.00 -5.36
C GLY A 232 24.32 -11.73 -4.03
N GLN A 233 25.29 -11.34 -3.20
CA GLN A 233 25.47 -11.89 -1.86
C GLN A 233 24.29 -11.59 -0.92
N MET A 234 23.68 -10.40 -1.02
CA MET A 234 22.45 -10.07 -0.31
C MET A 234 21.32 -11.03 -0.69
N MET A 235 21.11 -11.27 -1.99
CA MET A 235 20.07 -12.19 -2.47
C MET A 235 20.35 -13.66 -2.12
N GLN A 236 21.62 -14.05 -1.98
CA GLN A 236 21.96 -15.41 -1.54
C GLN A 236 21.50 -15.69 -0.11
N SER A 237 21.67 -14.75 0.81
CA SER A 237 21.30 -14.91 2.22
C SER A 237 19.86 -14.50 2.54
N ASN A 238 19.27 -13.60 1.76
CA ASN A 238 17.91 -13.12 1.99
C ASN A 238 16.86 -14.03 1.34
N ASP A 239 15.82 -14.35 2.10
CA ASP A 239 14.69 -15.19 1.68
C ASP A 239 13.35 -14.44 1.55
N THR A 240 13.32 -13.15 1.90
CA THR A 240 12.10 -12.32 1.93
C THR A 240 11.87 -11.55 0.64
N ILE A 241 12.93 -11.11 -0.07
CA ILE A 241 12.82 -10.27 -1.26
C ILE A 241 12.28 -11.11 -2.42
N VAL A 242 11.09 -10.77 -2.88
CA VAL A 242 10.39 -11.39 -4.02
C VAL A 242 10.43 -10.52 -5.28
N LYS A 243 10.71 -9.22 -5.13
CA LYS A 243 10.79 -8.25 -6.22
C LYS A 243 12.02 -7.37 -6.05
N LEU A 244 13.00 -7.54 -6.92
CA LEU A 244 14.21 -6.71 -6.97
C LEU A 244 14.22 -5.86 -8.25
N GLY A 245 14.36 -4.54 -8.11
CA GLY A 245 14.65 -3.61 -9.19
C GLY A 245 16.14 -3.30 -9.23
N PHE A 246 16.90 -4.12 -9.95
CA PHE A 246 18.34 -3.99 -10.17
C PHE A 246 18.73 -4.62 -11.52
N GLU A 247 19.62 -3.96 -12.25
CA GLU A 247 20.19 -4.49 -13.50
C GLU A 247 21.63 -4.94 -13.27
N CYS A 248 21.95 -6.17 -13.70
CA CYS A 248 23.24 -6.82 -13.45
C CYS A 248 23.90 -7.25 -14.78
N ASP A 249 25.13 -6.80 -15.01
CA ASP A 249 25.93 -7.14 -16.20
C ASP A 249 26.71 -8.45 -16.01
N ASP A 250 27.20 -8.72 -14.81
CA ASP A 250 27.88 -9.98 -14.53
C ASP A 250 26.92 -11.18 -14.62
N ALA A 251 27.23 -12.14 -15.50
CA ALA A 251 26.39 -13.30 -15.75
C ALA A 251 26.30 -14.25 -14.55
N HIS A 252 27.36 -14.34 -13.74
CA HIS A 252 27.33 -15.14 -12.52
C HIS A 252 26.32 -14.56 -11.53
N TRP A 253 26.46 -13.27 -11.22
CA TRP A 253 25.59 -12.61 -10.25
C TRP A 253 24.14 -12.50 -10.71
N ARG A 254 23.89 -12.27 -12.00
CA ARG A 254 22.53 -12.28 -12.56
C ARG A 254 21.85 -13.63 -12.32
N ASN A 255 22.52 -14.73 -12.64
CA ASN A 255 21.97 -16.08 -12.43
C ASN A 255 21.71 -16.37 -10.94
N GLU A 256 22.58 -15.93 -10.04
CA GLU A 256 22.40 -16.09 -8.60
C GLU A 256 21.22 -15.27 -8.07
N ILE A 257 21.07 -14.03 -8.52
CA ILE A 257 19.93 -13.17 -8.20
C ILE A 257 18.62 -13.80 -8.69
N ASP A 258 18.58 -14.27 -9.94
CA ASP A 258 17.39 -14.90 -10.52
C ASP A 258 16.98 -16.17 -9.76
N ARG A 259 17.95 -17.02 -9.40
CA ARG A 259 17.72 -18.22 -8.57
C ARG A 259 17.16 -17.87 -7.21
N ALA A 260 17.71 -16.85 -6.55
CA ALA A 260 17.23 -16.38 -5.26
C ALA A 260 15.79 -15.83 -5.37
N LEU A 261 15.49 -15.02 -6.39
CA LEU A 261 14.14 -14.50 -6.62
C LEU A 261 13.13 -15.63 -6.88
N LEU A 262 13.49 -16.65 -7.67
CA LEU A 262 12.65 -17.82 -7.88
C LEU A 262 12.39 -18.58 -6.58
N ARG A 263 13.43 -18.85 -5.80
CA ARG A 263 13.33 -19.51 -4.48
C ARG A 263 12.40 -18.72 -3.55
N ASN A 264 12.58 -17.41 -3.45
CA ASN A 264 11.81 -16.57 -2.54
C ASN A 264 10.34 -16.45 -2.99
N ASN A 265 10.08 -16.29 -4.29
CA ASN A 265 8.72 -16.32 -4.84
C ASN A 265 8.02 -17.67 -4.63
N ASP A 266 8.74 -18.78 -4.73
CA ASP A 266 8.22 -20.11 -4.44
C ASP A 266 7.87 -20.28 -2.96
N SER A 267 8.75 -19.82 -2.06
CA SER A 267 8.49 -19.81 -0.62
C SER A 267 7.28 -18.94 -0.27
N TRP A 268 7.15 -17.76 -0.88
CA TRP A 268 5.98 -16.88 -0.71
C TRP A 268 4.69 -17.54 -1.20
N ARG A 269 4.71 -18.20 -2.37
CA ARG A 269 3.57 -18.96 -2.89
C ARG A 269 3.16 -20.12 -1.99
N ARG A 270 4.12 -20.88 -1.45
CA ARG A 270 3.85 -21.96 -0.49
C ARG A 270 3.33 -21.41 0.83
N GLY A 271 3.87 -20.27 1.30
CA GLY A 271 3.37 -19.56 2.47
C GLY A 271 1.90 -19.16 2.31
N LEU A 272 1.48 -18.67 1.14
CA LEU A 272 0.07 -18.38 0.86
C LEU A 272 -0.82 -19.63 0.86
N GLN A 273 -0.32 -20.74 0.31
CA GLN A 273 -1.02 -22.02 0.34
C GLN A 273 -1.12 -22.57 1.76
N GLN A 274 -0.06 -22.38 2.57
CA GLN A 274 -0.04 -22.71 3.98
C GLN A 274 -0.93 -21.79 4.79
N THR A 275 -0.97 -20.46 4.63
CA THR A 275 -1.93 -19.59 5.34
C THR A 275 -3.37 -19.86 4.91
N SER A 276 -3.58 -20.32 3.67
CA SER A 276 -4.88 -20.85 3.21
C SER A 276 -5.20 -22.23 3.81
N SER A 277 -4.20 -22.96 4.30
CA SER A 277 -4.30 -24.33 4.84
C SER A 277 -4.08 -24.44 6.37
N GLU A 278 -3.52 -23.43 7.02
CA GLU A 278 -3.12 -23.33 8.44
C GLU A 278 -3.87 -22.16 9.07
N ALA A 279 -5.19 -22.27 9.05
CA ALA A 279 -6.06 -21.79 10.12
C ALA A 279 -7.47 -22.39 10.00
N LEU A 280 -7.61 -23.56 9.35
CA LEU A 280 -8.90 -24.24 9.31
C LEU A 280 -8.72 -25.74 9.49
N PRO A 281 -9.51 -26.36 10.38
CA PRO A 281 -9.50 -27.81 10.57
C PRO A 281 -9.64 -28.53 9.23
N THR A 282 -9.02 -29.71 9.12
CA THR A 282 -9.06 -30.58 7.95
C THR A 282 -10.48 -30.62 7.41
N ALA A 283 -10.69 -30.15 6.18
CA ALA A 283 -12.02 -30.09 5.60
C ALA A 283 -12.52 -31.51 5.36
N GLU A 284 -13.62 -31.90 5.98
CA GLU A 284 -14.32 -33.13 5.59
C GLU A 284 -14.94 -32.88 4.20
N GLU A 285 -14.46 -33.60 3.18
CA GLU A 285 -14.97 -33.47 1.82
C GLU A 285 -16.20 -34.36 1.62
N HIS A 286 -17.30 -33.77 1.18
CA HIS A 286 -18.57 -34.44 0.91
C HIS A 286 -19.04 -34.15 -0.53
N SER A 287 -19.91 -35.03 -1.04
CA SER A 287 -20.60 -34.79 -2.30
C SER A 287 -21.76 -33.80 -2.09
N LEU A 288 -21.94 -32.82 -2.97
CA LEU A 288 -23.00 -31.82 -2.88
C LEU A 288 -24.27 -32.30 -3.62
N GLY A 289 -25.37 -32.54 -2.89
CA GLY A 289 -26.66 -32.92 -3.47
C GLY A 289 -27.66 -31.75 -3.52
N ARG A 290 -28.04 -31.23 -2.34
CA ARG A 290 -29.06 -30.19 -2.19
C ARG A 290 -28.67 -29.17 -1.11
N ILE A 291 -29.00 -27.91 -1.34
CA ILE A 291 -28.81 -26.82 -0.37
C ILE A 291 -30.19 -26.39 0.16
N HIS A 292 -30.32 -26.28 1.48
CA HIS A 292 -31.52 -25.79 2.16
C HIS A 292 -31.19 -24.53 2.96
N LEU A 293 -31.81 -23.41 2.60
CA LEU A 293 -31.61 -22.13 3.28
C LEU A 293 -32.58 -22.00 4.45
N VAL A 294 -32.03 -21.98 5.66
CA VAL A 294 -32.80 -22.02 6.92
C VAL A 294 -33.29 -20.63 7.32
N HIS A 295 -32.44 -19.60 7.23
CA HIS A 295 -32.78 -18.24 7.65
C HIS A 295 -33.17 -17.33 6.50
N ARG A 296 -34.10 -16.40 6.78
CA ARG A 296 -34.43 -15.30 5.86
C ARG A 296 -33.21 -14.41 5.57
N PRO A 297 -33.15 -13.80 4.37
CA PRO A 297 -32.11 -12.84 4.02
C PRO A 297 -32.34 -11.51 4.74
N ASP A 298 -31.29 -10.70 4.89
CA ASP A 298 -31.39 -9.36 5.54
C ASP A 298 -31.84 -8.28 4.54
N ALA A 299 -32.02 -8.65 3.28
CA ALA A 299 -32.49 -7.77 2.22
C ALA A 299 -34.00 -7.48 2.33
N SER A 300 -34.44 -6.45 1.60
CA SER A 300 -35.86 -6.15 1.44
C SER A 300 -36.51 -7.10 0.42
N THR A 301 -37.75 -7.50 0.67
CA THR A 301 -38.52 -8.34 -0.26
C THR A 301 -38.73 -7.65 -1.61
N SER A 302 -38.87 -6.32 -1.59
CA SER A 302 -39.10 -5.48 -2.76
C SER A 302 -37.94 -5.58 -3.76
N GLU A 303 -36.70 -5.68 -3.26
CA GLU A 303 -35.50 -5.82 -4.10
C GLU A 303 -35.56 -7.10 -4.95
N VAL A 304 -35.85 -8.24 -4.33
CA VAL A 304 -35.90 -9.54 -5.02
C VAL A 304 -37.11 -9.65 -5.93
N ARG A 305 -38.29 -9.23 -5.44
CA ARG A 305 -39.53 -9.32 -6.22
C ARG A 305 -39.51 -8.41 -7.44
N SER A 306 -38.84 -7.26 -7.37
CA SER A 306 -38.69 -6.36 -8.54
C SER A 306 -37.95 -7.02 -9.70
N ARG A 307 -36.99 -7.91 -9.39
CA ARG A 307 -36.13 -8.58 -10.40
C ARG A 307 -36.64 -9.99 -10.75
N PHE A 308 -37.24 -10.70 -9.81
CA PHE A 308 -37.52 -12.13 -9.90
C PHE A 308 -38.94 -12.53 -9.47
N CYS A 309 -39.95 -11.67 -9.70
CA CYS A 309 -41.33 -11.89 -9.24
C CYS A 309 -41.88 -13.31 -9.54
N THR A 310 -41.76 -13.77 -10.79
CA THR A 310 -42.26 -15.09 -11.23
C THR A 310 -41.58 -16.27 -10.53
N LEU A 311 -40.29 -16.13 -10.21
CA LEU A 311 -39.54 -17.14 -9.45
C LEU A 311 -39.91 -17.09 -7.96
N CYS A 312 -40.18 -15.89 -7.42
CA CYS A 312 -40.64 -15.72 -6.04
C CYS A 312 -42.01 -16.40 -5.83
N ASP A 313 -42.94 -16.28 -6.78
CA ASP A 313 -44.26 -16.93 -6.71
C ASP A 313 -44.13 -18.46 -6.77
N TYR A 314 -43.19 -18.97 -7.57
CA TYR A 314 -42.89 -20.41 -7.60
C TYR A 314 -42.29 -20.90 -6.28
N LEU A 315 -41.33 -20.16 -5.72
CA LEU A 315 -40.71 -20.45 -4.42
C LEU A 315 -41.75 -20.44 -3.30
N ASP A 316 -42.71 -19.53 -3.36
CA ASP A 316 -43.81 -19.43 -2.40
C ASP A 316 -44.69 -20.69 -2.38
N SER A 317 -44.98 -21.23 -3.57
CA SER A 317 -45.83 -22.41 -3.72
C SER A 317 -45.10 -23.73 -3.48
N ASN A 318 -43.81 -23.81 -3.84
CA ASN A 318 -43.09 -25.09 -3.91
C ASN A 318 -41.92 -25.22 -2.94
N LYS A 319 -41.55 -24.14 -2.23
CA LYS A 319 -40.40 -24.07 -1.30
C LYS A 319 -39.05 -24.51 -1.89
N LYS A 320 -38.94 -24.54 -3.23
CA LYS A 320 -37.76 -24.99 -3.97
C LYS A 320 -37.55 -24.17 -5.23
N LEU A 321 -36.30 -23.99 -5.64
CA LEU A 321 -36.02 -23.39 -6.94
C LEU A 321 -36.50 -24.31 -8.07
N PRO A 322 -37.16 -23.76 -9.09
CA PRO A 322 -37.60 -24.53 -10.24
C PRO A 322 -36.43 -24.92 -11.14
N THR A 323 -36.54 -26.07 -11.80
CA THR A 323 -35.78 -26.32 -13.03
C THR A 323 -36.35 -25.49 -14.19
N THR A 324 -35.60 -25.34 -15.28
CA THR A 324 -36.05 -24.61 -16.49
C THR A 324 -37.41 -25.11 -16.99
N SER A 325 -37.62 -26.43 -17.03
CA SER A 325 -38.90 -27.05 -17.42
C SER A 325 -40.03 -26.78 -16.42
N GLN A 326 -39.74 -26.81 -15.12
CA GLN A 326 -40.73 -26.54 -14.08
C GLN A 326 -41.20 -25.08 -14.10
N LEU A 327 -40.28 -24.14 -14.30
CA LEU A 327 -40.59 -22.73 -14.41
C LEU A 327 -41.53 -22.48 -15.60
N GLN A 328 -41.20 -23.02 -16.78
CA GLN A 328 -42.04 -22.87 -17.98
C GLN A 328 -43.46 -23.41 -17.81
N ASN A 329 -43.61 -24.58 -17.17
CA ASN A 329 -44.92 -25.15 -16.90
C ASN A 329 -45.73 -24.26 -15.93
N SER A 330 -45.08 -23.74 -14.88
CA SER A 330 -45.74 -22.85 -13.91
C SER A 330 -46.20 -21.53 -14.53
N THR A 331 -45.38 -20.93 -15.39
CA THR A 331 -45.72 -19.66 -16.05
C THR A 331 -46.80 -19.88 -17.09
N ARG A 332 -46.75 -21.00 -17.84
CA ARG A 332 -47.76 -21.36 -18.85
C ARG A 332 -49.14 -21.54 -18.21
N ASN A 333 -49.21 -22.14 -17.03
CA ASN A 333 -50.45 -22.27 -16.25
C ASN A 333 -50.95 -20.93 -15.70
N SER A 334 -50.06 -19.95 -15.52
CA SER A 334 -50.35 -18.60 -15.02
C SER A 334 -50.55 -17.57 -16.16
N GLY A 335 -50.62 -18.01 -17.42
CA GLY A 335 -50.87 -17.15 -18.58
C GLY A 335 -49.65 -16.39 -19.13
N GLN A 336 -48.43 -16.64 -18.64
CA GLN A 336 -47.18 -16.02 -19.13
C GLN A 336 -46.24 -17.05 -19.77
N GLN A 337 -45.55 -16.70 -20.87
CA GLN A 337 -44.60 -17.60 -21.54
C GLN A 337 -43.18 -17.06 -21.45
N ILE A 338 -42.30 -17.78 -20.74
CA ILE A 338 -40.86 -17.46 -20.67
C ILE A 338 -40.08 -18.41 -21.58
N SER A 339 -39.24 -17.85 -22.45
CA SER A 339 -38.35 -18.63 -23.34
C SER A 339 -37.25 -19.34 -22.55
N TYR A 340 -36.84 -20.53 -23.00
CA TYR A 340 -35.78 -21.35 -22.39
C TYR A 340 -34.47 -20.57 -22.23
N ALA A 341 -34.15 -19.72 -23.22
CA ALA A 341 -32.96 -18.87 -23.21
C ALA A 341 -32.97 -17.79 -22.10
N LYS A 342 -34.15 -17.42 -21.59
CA LYS A 342 -34.30 -16.45 -20.49
C LYS A 342 -34.46 -17.13 -19.13
N ALA A 343 -35.05 -18.32 -19.09
CA ALA A 343 -35.31 -19.05 -17.85
C ALA A 343 -34.01 -19.46 -17.12
N ALA A 344 -33.04 -20.07 -17.83
CA ALA A 344 -31.82 -20.56 -17.19
C ALA A 344 -30.93 -19.45 -16.57
N PRO A 345 -30.68 -18.31 -17.26
CA PRO A 345 -29.95 -17.19 -16.66
C PRO A 345 -30.65 -16.62 -15.43
N MET A 346 -31.98 -16.43 -15.50
CA MET A 346 -32.75 -15.90 -14.37
C MET A 346 -32.70 -16.81 -13.13
N ILE A 347 -32.81 -18.13 -13.31
CA ILE A 347 -32.70 -19.10 -12.20
C ILE A 347 -31.29 -19.04 -11.60
N LYS A 348 -30.26 -18.94 -12.44
CA LYS A 348 -28.87 -18.84 -12.00
C LYS A 348 -28.62 -17.55 -11.21
N GLU A 349 -29.09 -16.41 -11.71
CA GLU A 349 -28.96 -15.11 -11.02
C GLU A 349 -29.66 -15.10 -9.67
N LEU A 350 -30.91 -15.61 -9.60
CA LEU A 350 -31.62 -15.70 -8.32
C LEU A 350 -30.90 -16.63 -7.34
N ARG A 351 -30.37 -17.76 -7.80
CA ARG A 351 -29.60 -18.68 -6.95
C ARG A 351 -28.36 -18.00 -6.37
N SER A 352 -27.55 -17.36 -7.21
CA SER A 352 -26.36 -16.63 -6.75
C SER A 352 -26.73 -15.57 -5.72
N TRP A 353 -27.76 -14.77 -6.03
CA TRP A 353 -28.27 -13.74 -5.12
C TRP A 353 -28.69 -14.34 -3.77
N MET A 354 -29.41 -15.47 -3.76
CA MET A 354 -29.84 -16.13 -2.53
C MET A 354 -28.66 -16.67 -1.71
N LEU A 355 -27.63 -17.23 -2.35
CA LEU A 355 -26.44 -17.74 -1.68
C LEU A 355 -25.56 -16.62 -1.11
N ASP A 356 -25.43 -15.50 -1.83
CA ASP A 356 -24.72 -14.31 -1.34
C ASP A 356 -25.36 -13.75 -0.08
N HIS A 357 -26.70 -13.73 -0.02
CA HIS A 357 -27.45 -13.28 1.17
C HIS A 357 -27.57 -14.34 2.28
N ALA A 358 -27.10 -15.57 2.02
CA ALA A 358 -27.00 -16.64 3.00
C ALA A 358 -25.58 -16.77 3.59
N LEU A 359 -24.60 -15.98 3.11
CA LEU A 359 -23.26 -15.95 3.69
C LEU A 359 -23.31 -15.57 5.17
N ASN A 360 -22.55 -16.29 5.98
CA ASN A 360 -22.49 -16.19 7.45
C ASN A 360 -23.81 -16.52 8.17
N LYS A 361 -24.73 -17.24 7.52
CA LYS A 361 -25.97 -17.74 8.12
C LYS A 361 -26.02 -19.27 8.16
N MET A 362 -26.85 -19.80 9.06
CA MET A 362 -27.12 -21.24 9.13
C MET A 362 -27.78 -21.72 7.84
N VAL A 363 -27.22 -22.78 7.26
CA VAL A 363 -27.75 -23.52 6.11
C VAL A 363 -27.67 -25.02 6.40
N GLU A 364 -28.48 -25.79 5.70
CA GLU A 364 -28.43 -27.25 5.74
C GLU A 364 -28.09 -27.77 4.35
N VAL A 365 -26.96 -28.48 4.24
CA VAL A 365 -26.47 -29.05 3.00
C VAL A 365 -26.66 -30.56 3.07
N LEU A 366 -27.38 -31.11 2.09
CA LEU A 366 -27.56 -32.54 1.94
C LEU A 366 -26.58 -33.08 0.90
N ASP A 367 -25.96 -34.21 1.20
CA ASP A 367 -25.12 -34.92 0.25
C ASP A 367 -25.93 -35.69 -0.80
N VAL A 368 -25.25 -36.40 -1.70
CA VAL A 368 -25.91 -37.22 -2.74
C VAL A 368 -26.69 -38.41 -2.16
N PHE A 369 -26.42 -38.78 -0.90
CA PHE A 369 -27.14 -39.83 -0.15
C PHE A 369 -28.26 -39.25 0.73
N GLU A 370 -28.59 -37.96 0.57
CA GLU A 370 -29.58 -37.22 1.36
C GLU A 370 -29.25 -37.11 2.86
N THR A 371 -27.97 -37.21 3.23
CA THR A 371 -27.51 -37.00 4.62
C THR A 371 -27.42 -35.49 4.89
N PRO A 372 -28.23 -34.93 5.80
CA PRO A 372 -28.19 -33.51 6.11
C PRO A 372 -27.00 -33.14 6.99
N THR A 373 -26.33 -32.05 6.64
CA THR A 373 -25.28 -31.42 7.44
C THR A 373 -25.63 -29.95 7.64
N SER A 374 -25.89 -29.55 8.88
CA SER A 374 -26.29 -28.18 9.21
C SER A 374 -25.09 -27.38 9.72
N GLY A 375 -24.82 -26.22 9.13
CA GLY A 375 -23.67 -25.38 9.50
C GLY A 375 -23.78 -23.94 8.98
N ILE A 376 -22.81 -23.11 9.33
CA ILE A 376 -22.75 -21.72 8.87
C ILE A 376 -22.10 -21.66 7.49
N LEU A 377 -22.79 -21.13 6.49
CA LEU A 377 -22.23 -20.93 5.16
C LEU A 377 -21.11 -19.89 5.21
N ARG A 378 -19.90 -20.27 4.81
CA ARG A 378 -18.74 -19.35 4.77
C ARG A 378 -18.35 -18.96 3.36
N GLN A 379 -18.43 -19.91 2.43
CA GLN A 379 -18.01 -19.68 1.06
C GLN A 379 -18.84 -20.54 0.11
N TRP A 380 -19.07 -20.02 -1.09
CA TRP A 380 -19.60 -20.81 -2.19
C TRP A 380 -18.94 -20.38 -3.50
N SER A 381 -18.90 -21.28 -4.49
CA SER A 381 -18.44 -20.95 -5.84
C SER A 381 -19.12 -21.84 -6.88
N SER A 382 -19.33 -21.30 -8.07
CA SER A 382 -19.85 -22.03 -9.24
C SER A 382 -19.06 -21.64 -10.50
N SER A 383 -18.15 -22.48 -10.96
CA SER A 383 -17.31 -22.24 -12.14
C SER A 383 -17.28 -23.47 -13.05
N HIS A 384 -17.58 -23.32 -14.34
CA HIS A 384 -17.49 -24.39 -15.36
C HIS A 384 -18.00 -25.76 -14.85
N ASP A 385 -19.25 -25.81 -14.41
CA ASP A 385 -19.93 -26.98 -13.83
C ASP A 385 -19.39 -27.51 -12.48
N HIS A 386 -18.36 -26.88 -11.91
CA HIS A 386 -17.87 -27.18 -10.58
C HIS A 386 -18.56 -26.29 -9.55
N TRP A 387 -19.30 -26.94 -8.66
CA TRP A 387 -19.94 -26.34 -7.51
C TRP A 387 -19.15 -26.69 -6.26
N MET A 388 -18.90 -25.68 -5.43
CA MET A 388 -18.31 -25.85 -4.11
C MET A 388 -19.08 -25.00 -3.11
N VAL A 389 -19.42 -25.60 -1.98
CA VAL A 389 -20.05 -24.94 -0.83
C VAL A 389 -19.27 -25.33 0.41
N GLU A 390 -18.84 -24.35 1.19
CA GLU A 390 -18.15 -24.55 2.46
C GLU A 390 -19.06 -24.11 3.61
N ILE A 391 -19.33 -25.05 4.52
CA ILE A 391 -20.05 -24.79 5.76
C ILE A 391 -19.18 -25.14 6.96
N TRP A 392 -19.39 -24.43 8.06
CA TRP A 392 -18.76 -24.75 9.35
C TRP A 392 -19.79 -25.35 10.29
N VAL A 393 -19.48 -26.53 10.82
CA VAL A 393 -20.27 -27.27 11.79
C VAL A 393 -19.48 -27.29 13.09
N ASP A 394 -19.85 -26.45 14.05
CA ASP A 394 -19.05 -26.20 15.25
C ASP A 394 -17.60 -25.77 14.87
N ASP A 395 -16.60 -26.56 15.28
CA ASP A 395 -15.18 -26.38 14.94
C ASP A 395 -14.74 -27.25 13.75
N ARG A 396 -15.66 -27.76 12.93
CA ARG A 396 -15.35 -28.59 11.75
C ARG A 396 -15.70 -27.86 10.47
N ARG A 397 -14.75 -27.83 9.54
CA ARG A 397 -14.96 -27.33 8.18
C ARG A 397 -15.44 -28.49 7.30
N CYS A 398 -16.58 -28.32 6.64
CA CYS A 398 -17.13 -29.30 5.71
C CYS A 398 -17.23 -28.67 4.32
N THR A 399 -16.56 -29.26 3.34
CA THR A 399 -16.54 -28.77 1.96
C THR A 399 -17.33 -29.73 1.07
N PHE A 400 -18.41 -29.24 0.48
CA PHE A 400 -19.29 -29.99 -0.40
C PHE A 400 -19.00 -29.66 -1.86
N ARG A 401 -18.73 -30.66 -2.70
CA ARG A 401 -18.42 -30.47 -4.13
C ARG A 401 -19.37 -31.24 -5.04
N SER A 402 -19.71 -30.67 -6.19
CA SER A 402 -20.48 -31.35 -7.24
C SER A 402 -20.08 -30.87 -8.62
N SER A 403 -20.15 -31.78 -9.60
CA SER A 403 -20.02 -31.48 -11.04
C SER A 403 -21.37 -31.18 -11.71
N ARG A 404 -22.44 -31.08 -10.92
CA ARG A 404 -23.81 -30.80 -11.36
C ARG A 404 -24.41 -29.69 -10.51
N GLU A 405 -25.32 -28.95 -11.11
CA GLU A 405 -26.08 -27.89 -10.44
C GLU A 405 -26.88 -28.47 -9.24
N PRO A 406 -26.64 -27.99 -8.01
CA PRO A 406 -27.33 -28.51 -6.84
C PRO A 406 -28.78 -28.04 -6.79
N ALA A 407 -29.66 -28.90 -6.29
CA ALA A 407 -31.02 -28.50 -5.96
C ALA A 407 -30.99 -27.48 -4.81
N MET A 408 -31.90 -26.50 -4.83
CA MET A 408 -31.99 -25.52 -3.74
C MET A 408 -33.43 -25.43 -3.21
N SER A 409 -33.54 -25.38 -1.89
CA SER A 409 -34.80 -25.27 -1.15
C SER A 409 -34.70 -24.22 -0.06
N VAL A 410 -35.84 -23.73 0.41
CA VAL A 410 -35.96 -22.65 1.39
C VAL A 410 -36.88 -23.05 2.53
N SER A 411 -36.67 -22.48 3.71
CA SER A 411 -37.49 -22.71 4.90
C SER A 411 -38.84 -21.97 4.85
N ASP A 412 -39.72 -22.33 5.77
CA ASP A 412 -41.03 -21.68 5.92
C ASP A 412 -40.91 -20.21 6.36
N ASP A 413 -39.88 -19.88 7.14
CA ASP A 413 -39.57 -18.51 7.53
C ASP A 413 -39.16 -17.66 6.31
N TRP A 414 -38.37 -18.24 5.41
CA TRP A 414 -37.95 -17.60 4.17
C TRP A 414 -39.15 -17.29 3.26
N VAL A 415 -40.08 -18.23 3.14
CA VAL A 415 -41.32 -18.05 2.38
C VAL A 415 -42.27 -17.05 3.06
N SER A 416 -42.36 -17.08 4.39
CA SER A 416 -43.14 -16.11 5.16
C SER A 416 -42.62 -14.69 4.96
N TRP A 417 -41.30 -14.53 4.94
CA TRP A 417 -40.64 -13.26 4.62
C TRP A 417 -41.01 -12.79 3.21
N LEU A 418 -40.98 -13.66 2.18
CA LEU A 418 -41.42 -13.28 0.83
C LEU A 418 -42.87 -12.78 0.75
N ARG A 419 -43.75 -13.23 1.66
CA ARG A 419 -45.16 -12.83 1.74
C ARG A 419 -45.39 -11.54 2.54
N ALA A 420 -44.48 -11.17 3.44
CA ALA A 420 -44.70 -10.15 4.47
C ALA A 420 -44.88 -8.70 3.97
N GLN A 421 -44.77 -8.43 2.67
CA GLN A 421 -45.12 -7.12 2.08
C GLN A 421 -46.37 -7.13 1.19
N HIS A 422 -47.19 -8.18 1.25
CA HIS A 422 -48.49 -8.18 0.58
C HIS A 422 -49.59 -7.48 1.39
N ASP A 423 -49.25 -6.43 2.17
CA ASP A 423 -50.22 -5.59 2.86
C ASP A 423 -50.46 -4.28 2.07
N PRO A 424 -51.58 -4.16 1.35
CA PRO A 424 -51.92 -2.99 0.53
C PRO A 424 -52.50 -1.82 1.36
N SER A 425 -52.07 -1.64 2.61
CA SER A 425 -52.64 -0.64 3.53
C SER A 425 -51.75 0.57 3.87
N MET A 426 -50.60 0.76 3.22
CA MET A 426 -49.91 2.05 3.23
C MET A 426 -50.42 2.97 2.11
N HIS A 427 -51.67 3.42 2.25
CA HIS A 427 -52.09 4.66 1.62
C HIS A 427 -51.25 5.80 2.19
N ILE A 428 -50.46 6.41 1.30
CA ILE A 428 -49.75 7.66 1.50
C ILE A 428 -50.76 8.69 2.01
N GLY A 429 -50.67 9.01 3.31
CA GLY A 429 -51.35 10.16 3.90
C GLY A 429 -50.78 11.43 3.30
N LEU A 430 -51.51 12.03 2.37
CA LEU A 430 -51.31 13.41 1.94
C LEU A 430 -51.43 14.34 3.17
N PRO A 431 -50.56 15.35 3.32
CA PRO A 431 -50.73 16.35 4.37
C PRO A 431 -51.92 17.25 4.01
N GLU A 432 -52.94 17.26 4.86
CA GLU A 432 -54.06 18.20 4.79
C GLU A 432 -53.56 19.64 4.92
N SER A 433 -53.98 20.46 3.96
CA SER A 433 -53.94 21.91 4.01
C SER A 433 -54.74 22.43 5.20
N GLN A 434 -54.09 23.11 6.14
CA GLN A 434 -54.79 24.03 7.04
C GLN A 434 -54.78 25.44 6.45
N ALA A 435 -55.95 25.84 5.95
CA ALA A 435 -56.35 27.22 5.79
C ALA A 435 -57.49 27.50 6.78
N GLY A 436 -57.32 28.55 7.59
CA GLY A 436 -58.42 29.38 8.09
C GLY A 436 -58.97 29.10 9.49
N ALA A 437 -58.52 29.90 10.45
CA ALA A 437 -59.40 30.73 11.29
C ALA A 437 -58.65 32.02 11.67
#